data_AF-A0A2S0VRC0-F1
#
_entry.id   AF-A0A2S0VRC0-F1
#
_cell.length_a   1.000
_cell.length_b   1.000
_cell.length_c   1.000
_cell.angle_alpha   90.00
_cell.angle_beta   90.00
_cell.angle_gamma   90.00
#
_symmetry.space_group_name_H-M   'P 1'
#
loop_
_entity.id
_entity.type
_entity.pdbx_description
1 polymer ?
#
loop_
_entity_poly.entity_id
_entity_poly.type
_entity_poly.pdbx_seq_one_letter_code
_entity_poly.pdbx_strand_id
1 'polypeptide(L)'
;MIDGLAGRLEYDIEYGNATSFYSGAKSKTLPYLSEYYSNLRPDGNSKNYEWKGILERTNLVITEDSFLDNANRLFRRVEFEALSESNLFDMVSRFVVYSDCADAALIAGLHYPHKSSNLYYQFENFGSVEVPVSKTKKLIFKSGQSKVPAGFKEVFYIRDEAKTERGYRWIVHHRLIVDPKECQLVLRCCNPRLEGALPFQKMIPNWFKRIFFRIREARYPNFPFMSVGEYILQKHDNAVIETMVEIHGR
;
A
#
# COMPACT_ATOMS: atom_id res chain seq x y z
N MET A 1 9.05 15.07 -12.90
CA MET A 1 7.75 15.22 -12.28
C MET A 1 6.78 15.10 -13.42
N ILE A 2 5.75 14.29 -13.28
CA ILE A 2 4.63 14.37 -14.22
C ILE A 2 4.06 15.79 -14.14
N ASP A 3 4.08 16.52 -15.24
CA ASP A 3 3.75 17.96 -15.25
C ASP A 3 2.35 18.21 -14.66
N GLY A 4 2.28 19.09 -13.66
CA GLY A 4 1.02 19.48 -13.00
C GLY A 4 0.59 18.63 -11.80
N LEU A 5 1.42 17.69 -11.31
CA LEU A 5 1.14 16.91 -10.09
C LEU A 5 1.81 17.42 -8.81
N ALA A 6 2.50 18.56 -8.85
CA ALA A 6 3.13 19.14 -7.67
C ALA A 6 2.10 19.29 -6.53
N GLY A 7 2.37 18.66 -5.39
CA GLY A 7 1.48 18.66 -4.23
C GLY A 7 0.17 17.87 -4.40
N ARG A 8 0.01 17.10 -5.48
CA ARG A 8 -1.18 16.26 -5.75
C ARG A 8 -0.93 14.77 -5.65
N LEU A 9 0.33 14.35 -5.73
CA LEU A 9 0.75 12.96 -5.57
C LEU A 9 1.85 12.86 -4.52
N GLU A 10 1.67 11.89 -3.63
CA GLU A 10 2.49 11.66 -2.45
C GLU A 10 2.81 10.17 -2.35
N TYR A 11 4.00 9.83 -1.86
CA TYR A 11 4.52 8.46 -1.84
C TYR A 11 4.81 8.00 -0.42
N ASP A 12 4.52 6.74 -0.14
CA ASP A 12 4.89 6.10 1.12
C ASP A 12 5.22 4.63 0.87
N ILE A 13 5.85 4.00 1.85
CA ILE A 13 6.08 2.56 1.90
C ILE A 13 5.56 2.04 3.22
N GLU A 14 4.84 0.93 3.14
CA GLU A 14 4.30 0.25 4.31
C GLU A 14 4.57 -1.24 4.23
N TYR A 15 4.65 -1.88 5.38
CA TYR A 15 4.62 -3.33 5.52
C TYR A 15 4.17 -3.67 6.93
N GLY A 16 3.57 -4.83 7.13
CA GLY A 16 3.02 -5.20 8.43
C GLY A 16 3.05 -6.68 8.73
N ASN A 17 2.83 -6.99 10.00
CA ASN A 17 2.70 -8.34 10.54
C ASN A 17 1.50 -8.42 11.51
N ALA A 18 1.24 -9.57 12.13
CA ALA A 18 0.05 -9.75 12.96
C ALA A 18 0.01 -8.84 14.21
N THR A 19 1.14 -8.28 14.64
CA THR A 19 1.21 -7.43 15.84
C THR A 19 1.13 -5.95 15.50
N SER A 20 1.75 -5.49 14.41
CA SER A 20 1.83 -4.07 14.08
C SER A 20 2.04 -3.82 12.58
N PHE A 21 2.12 -2.55 12.18
CA PHE A 21 2.48 -2.15 10.83
C PHE A 21 3.49 -0.99 10.88
N TYR A 22 4.33 -0.92 9.86
CA TYR A 22 5.26 0.17 9.62
C TYR A 22 4.74 1.07 8.49
N SER A 23 4.94 2.38 8.61
CA SER A 23 4.74 3.37 7.55
C SER A 23 5.90 4.36 7.58
N GLY A 24 6.58 4.52 6.46
CA GLY A 24 7.73 5.42 6.36
C GLY A 24 7.37 6.86 6.71
N ALA A 25 6.20 7.33 6.24
CA ALA A 25 5.70 8.66 6.54
C ALA A 25 5.40 8.86 8.03
N LYS A 26 4.75 7.89 8.70
CA LYS A 26 4.43 7.97 10.14
C LYS A 26 5.66 7.91 11.02
N SER A 27 6.62 7.06 10.66
CA SER A 27 7.89 6.90 11.38
C SER A 27 8.87 8.04 11.11
N LYS A 28 8.57 8.93 10.15
CA LYS A 28 9.45 10.02 9.71
C LYS A 28 10.83 9.53 9.22
N THR A 29 10.88 8.33 8.65
CA THR A 29 12.11 7.66 8.24
C THR A 29 12.31 7.63 6.73
N LEU A 30 11.40 8.21 5.94
CA LEU A 30 11.65 8.31 4.50
C LEU A 30 12.89 9.19 4.28
N PRO A 31 13.92 8.71 3.56
CA PRO A 31 15.15 9.48 3.38
C PRO A 31 14.93 10.77 2.57
N TYR A 32 13.84 10.82 1.81
CA TYR A 32 13.42 11.98 1.05
C TYR A 32 12.32 12.80 1.75
N LEU A 33 12.09 12.67 3.07
CA LEU A 33 11.03 13.41 3.76
C LEU A 33 11.22 14.94 3.72
N SER A 34 12.47 15.41 3.70
CA SER A 34 12.79 16.84 3.50
C SER A 34 12.53 17.27 2.05
N GLU A 35 12.88 16.42 1.08
CA GLU A 35 12.62 16.62 -0.36
C GLU A 35 11.13 16.47 -0.75
N TYR A 36 10.36 15.74 0.07
CA TYR A 36 8.93 15.47 -0.07
C TYR A 36 8.11 16.76 -0.15
N TYR A 37 8.56 17.79 0.57
CA TYR A 37 7.94 19.12 0.58
C TYR A 37 8.59 20.09 -0.43
N SER A 38 9.73 19.75 -1.05
CA SER A 38 10.52 20.67 -1.88
C SER A 38 10.77 20.20 -3.32
N ASN A 39 10.02 19.22 -3.81
CA ASN A 39 10.09 18.63 -5.15
C ASN A 39 11.24 17.63 -5.31
N LEU A 40 10.89 16.35 -5.47
CA LEU A 40 11.71 15.38 -6.22
C LEU A 40 11.82 15.91 -7.66
N ARG A 41 12.82 16.76 -7.91
CA ARG A 41 13.02 17.36 -9.24
C ARG A 41 13.44 16.28 -10.24
N PRO A 42 12.89 16.28 -11.45
CA PRO A 42 13.35 15.42 -12.54
C PRO A 42 14.68 15.96 -13.05
N ASP A 43 15.76 15.25 -12.79
CA ASP A 43 17.02 15.39 -13.52
C ASP A 43 17.21 14.27 -14.55
N GLY A 44 16.20 13.42 -14.75
CA GLY A 44 16.28 12.25 -15.61
C GLY A 44 17.14 11.11 -15.04
N ASN A 45 17.65 11.27 -13.81
CA ASN A 45 18.43 10.25 -13.13
C ASN A 45 17.54 9.42 -12.20
N SER A 46 17.83 8.11 -12.14
CA SER A 46 17.25 7.26 -11.10
C SER A 46 17.77 7.75 -9.74
N LYS A 47 16.86 8.17 -8.87
CA LYS A 47 17.19 8.37 -7.46
C LYS A 47 16.92 7.07 -6.74
N ASN A 48 17.93 6.51 -6.08
CA ASN A 48 17.81 5.28 -5.32
C ASN A 48 18.00 5.59 -3.84
N TYR A 49 17.09 5.08 -3.03
CA TYR A 49 17.12 5.23 -1.58
C TYR A 49 17.11 3.86 -0.91
N GLU A 50 17.95 3.68 0.11
CA GLU A 50 18.00 2.48 0.94
C GLU A 50 17.75 2.86 2.40
N TRP A 51 16.87 2.11 3.08
CA TRP A 51 16.65 2.29 4.52
C TRP A 51 15.99 1.07 5.16
N LYS A 52 16.01 1.08 6.50
CA LYS A 52 15.40 0.04 7.32
C LYS A 52 14.23 0.62 8.11
N GLY A 53 13.03 0.07 7.91
CA GLY A 53 11.95 0.25 8.87
C GLY A 53 12.14 -0.69 10.07
N ILE A 54 11.58 -0.32 11.22
CA ILE A 54 11.66 -1.13 12.44
C ILE A 54 10.26 -1.66 12.73
N LEU A 55 10.11 -2.98 12.75
CA LEU A 55 8.89 -3.68 13.13
C LEU A 55 9.28 -4.94 13.91
N GLU A 56 8.68 -5.16 15.08
CA GLU A 56 8.99 -6.32 15.91
C GLU A 56 8.69 -7.63 15.14
N ARG A 57 9.52 -8.68 15.29
CA ARG A 57 9.38 -9.97 14.59
C ARG A 57 9.47 -9.90 13.06
N THR A 58 10.00 -8.80 12.55
CA THR A 58 10.29 -8.59 11.13
C THR A 58 11.72 -8.04 11.03
N ASN A 59 12.53 -8.62 10.16
CA ASN A 59 13.87 -8.12 9.85
C ASN A 59 13.97 -7.90 8.34
N LEU A 60 13.28 -6.86 7.90
CA LEU A 60 13.17 -6.47 6.51
C LEU A 60 13.94 -5.16 6.28
N VAL A 61 14.67 -5.06 5.19
CA VAL A 61 15.26 -3.81 4.70
C VAL A 61 14.61 -3.42 3.39
N ILE A 62 14.49 -2.12 3.13
CA ILE A 62 14.13 -1.59 1.82
C ILE A 62 15.45 -1.29 1.13
N THR A 63 15.89 -2.21 0.27
CA THR A 63 17.17 -2.12 -0.45
C THR A 63 17.09 -1.13 -1.61
N GLU A 64 15.88 -0.87 -2.10
CA GLU A 64 15.62 0.10 -3.16
C GLU A 64 14.23 0.74 -2.98
N ASP A 65 14.18 2.07 -3.01
CA ASP A 65 13.02 2.83 -3.49
C ASP A 65 13.53 3.79 -4.55
N SER A 66 13.19 3.49 -5.80
CA SER A 66 13.67 4.24 -6.94
C SER A 66 12.54 4.83 -7.77
N PHE A 67 12.84 6.00 -8.33
CA PHE A 67 11.91 6.77 -9.16
C PHE A 67 12.59 7.07 -10.50
N LEU A 68 11.94 6.66 -11.58
CA LEU A 68 12.27 7.07 -12.94
C LEU A 68 11.10 7.88 -13.49
N ASP A 69 11.37 9.13 -13.86
CA ASP A 69 10.34 10.10 -14.21
C ASP A 69 10.57 10.65 -15.61
N ASN A 70 9.49 10.75 -16.39
CA ASN A 70 9.41 11.51 -17.62
C ASN A 70 8.14 12.39 -17.60
N ALA A 71 8.03 13.33 -18.54
CA ALA A 71 7.02 14.40 -18.53
C ALA A 71 5.58 13.97 -18.19
N ASN A 72 5.15 12.76 -18.58
CA ASN A 72 3.78 12.27 -18.35
C ASN A 72 3.70 10.94 -17.58
N ARG A 73 4.85 10.34 -17.22
CA ARG A 73 4.89 9.03 -16.58
C ARG A 73 5.95 8.98 -15.48
N LEU A 74 5.55 8.40 -14.36
CA LEU A 74 6.43 8.03 -13.26
C LEU A 74 6.49 6.51 -13.19
N PHE A 75 7.68 5.99 -13.02
CA PHE A 75 7.91 4.60 -12.65
C PHE A 75 8.55 4.58 -11.27
N ARG A 76 7.95 3.82 -10.36
CA ARG A 76 8.45 3.62 -9.00
C ARG A 76 8.73 2.15 -8.78
N ARG A 77 9.92 1.82 -8.30
CA ARG A 77 10.30 0.46 -7.93
C ARG A 77 10.66 0.44 -6.44
N VAL A 78 10.09 -0.51 -5.71
CA VAL A 78 10.40 -0.75 -4.30
C VAL A 78 10.85 -2.18 -4.14
N GLU A 79 12.04 -2.39 -3.60
CA GLU A 79 12.60 -3.70 -3.27
C GLU A 79 12.72 -3.89 -1.77
N PHE A 80 12.21 -5.03 -1.30
CA PHE A 80 12.28 -5.47 0.08
C PHE A 80 13.12 -6.74 0.15
N GLU A 81 14.06 -6.80 1.09
CA GLU A 81 14.84 -8.01 1.39
C GLU A 81 14.67 -8.42 2.85
N ALA A 82 14.40 -9.70 3.08
CA ALA A 82 14.39 -10.29 4.41
C ALA A 82 15.81 -10.68 4.85
N LEU A 83 16.35 -9.99 5.86
CA LEU A 83 17.70 -10.27 6.41
C LEU A 83 17.73 -11.51 7.32
N SER A 84 16.56 -11.96 7.77
CA SER A 84 16.31 -13.21 8.48
C SER A 84 14.84 -13.59 8.32
N GLU A 85 14.45 -14.77 8.83
CA GLU A 85 13.04 -15.17 8.87
C GLU A 85 12.16 -14.05 9.43
N SER A 86 11.13 -13.69 8.66
CA SER A 86 10.29 -12.52 8.94
C SER A 86 8.83 -12.87 8.71
N ASN A 87 8.00 -12.63 9.72
CA ASN A 87 6.55 -12.78 9.58
C ASN A 87 5.97 -11.51 8.98
N LEU A 88 5.22 -11.63 7.89
CA LEU A 88 4.60 -10.51 7.20
C LEU A 88 3.19 -10.88 6.73
N PHE A 89 2.28 -9.90 6.74
CA PHE A 89 0.98 -10.00 6.05
C PHE A 89 0.92 -9.20 4.76
N ASP A 90 1.79 -8.20 4.60
CA ASP A 90 1.91 -7.41 3.38
C ASP A 90 3.22 -6.62 3.23
N MET A 91 3.44 -6.18 2.00
CA MET A 91 4.41 -5.18 1.58
C MET A 91 3.73 -4.23 0.59
N VAL A 92 3.98 -2.92 0.69
CA VAL A 92 3.16 -1.91 0.04
C VAL A 92 4.02 -0.80 -0.56
N SER A 93 3.78 -0.51 -1.84
CA SER A 93 4.06 0.79 -2.45
C SER A 93 2.79 1.63 -2.42
N ARG A 94 2.79 2.70 -1.62
CA ARG A 94 1.60 3.51 -1.33
C ARG A 94 1.67 4.86 -2.03
N PHE A 95 0.53 5.29 -2.57
CA PHE A 95 0.35 6.56 -3.25
C PHE A 95 -0.85 7.29 -2.67
N VAL A 96 -0.68 8.55 -2.28
CA VAL A 96 -1.76 9.43 -1.84
C VAL A 96 -2.03 10.44 -2.94
N VAL A 97 -3.26 10.42 -3.45
CA VAL A 97 -3.72 11.31 -4.53
C VAL A 97 -4.68 12.33 -3.93
N TYR A 98 -4.39 13.61 -4.17
CA TYR A 98 -5.27 14.72 -3.83
C TYR A 98 -5.98 15.23 -5.09
N SER A 99 -7.30 15.20 -5.05
CA SER A 99 -8.19 15.63 -6.12
C SER A 99 -8.97 16.89 -5.74
N ASP A 100 -9.14 17.79 -6.71
CA ASP A 100 -10.03 18.96 -6.56
C ASP A 100 -11.48 18.67 -6.98
N CYS A 101 -11.77 17.47 -7.50
CA CYS A 101 -13.11 17.03 -7.87
C CYS A 101 -13.54 15.76 -7.11
N ALA A 102 -14.86 15.58 -7.03
CA ALA A 102 -15.51 14.44 -6.38
C ALA A 102 -15.71 13.23 -7.32
N ASP A 103 -15.05 13.24 -8.48
CA ASP A 103 -15.25 12.22 -9.49
C ASP A 103 -14.87 10.83 -8.95
N ALA A 104 -15.47 9.80 -9.54
CA ALA A 104 -15.24 8.43 -9.11
C ALA A 104 -13.85 7.93 -9.54
N ALA A 105 -13.23 7.13 -8.69
CA ALA A 105 -12.08 6.32 -9.07
C ALA A 105 -12.55 5.04 -9.79
N LEU A 106 -11.70 4.48 -10.66
CA LEU A 106 -11.97 3.24 -11.40
C LEU A 106 -10.95 2.18 -11.01
N ILE A 107 -11.41 0.98 -10.69
CA ILE A 107 -10.54 -0.19 -10.52
C ILE A 107 -11.30 -1.44 -10.96
N ALA A 108 -10.63 -2.36 -11.68
CA ALA A 108 -11.25 -3.57 -12.22
C ALA A 108 -12.56 -3.31 -13.02
N GLY A 109 -12.62 -2.17 -13.73
CA GLY A 109 -13.79 -1.76 -14.53
C GLY A 109 -14.98 -1.21 -13.72
N LEU A 110 -14.87 -1.08 -12.39
CA LEU A 110 -15.93 -0.59 -11.52
C LEU A 110 -15.62 0.82 -11.00
N HIS A 111 -16.64 1.69 -11.05
CA HIS A 111 -16.54 3.07 -10.57
C HIS A 111 -16.91 3.16 -9.09
N TYR A 112 -16.06 3.80 -8.31
CA TYR A 112 -16.23 4.02 -6.89
C TYR A 112 -16.33 5.52 -6.59
N PRO A 113 -17.51 6.01 -6.19
CA PRO A 113 -17.67 7.43 -5.84
C PRO A 113 -16.92 7.74 -4.54
N HIS A 114 -16.41 8.97 -4.42
CA HIS A 114 -15.84 9.45 -3.16
C HIS A 114 -16.94 9.67 -2.13
N LYS A 115 -16.89 8.92 -1.03
CA LYS A 115 -17.88 8.97 0.05
C LYS A 115 -17.23 9.14 1.42
N SER A 116 -15.90 9.31 1.49
CA SER A 116 -15.14 9.33 2.75
C SER A 116 -15.42 8.09 3.62
N SER A 117 -15.71 6.94 2.98
CA SER A 117 -16.17 5.71 3.63
C SER A 117 -15.08 4.95 4.37
N ASN A 118 -13.82 5.26 4.06
CA ASN A 118 -12.64 4.57 4.57
C ASN A 118 -12.56 3.08 4.18
N LEU A 119 -13.33 2.67 3.17
CA LEU A 119 -13.37 1.31 2.66
C LEU A 119 -12.28 1.06 1.61
N TYR A 120 -11.85 -0.20 1.53
CA TYR A 120 -10.79 -0.66 0.65
C TYR A 120 -11.43 -1.46 -0.48
N TYR A 121 -11.22 -1.02 -1.72
CA TYR A 121 -11.69 -1.72 -2.92
C TYR A 121 -10.51 -2.44 -3.57
N GLN A 122 -10.33 -3.73 -3.27
CA GLN A 122 -9.13 -4.51 -3.57
C GLN A 122 -9.37 -5.61 -4.62
N PHE A 123 -8.46 -5.72 -5.59
CA PHE A 123 -8.56 -6.66 -6.71
C PHE A 123 -7.20 -7.30 -7.06
N GLU A 124 -7.21 -8.62 -7.31
CA GLU A 124 -6.08 -9.38 -7.86
C GLU A 124 -5.95 -9.17 -9.39
N ASN A 125 -7.07 -9.11 -10.12
CA ASN A 125 -7.12 -8.87 -11.57
C ASN A 125 -7.55 -7.43 -11.86
N PHE A 126 -6.69 -6.47 -11.54
CA PHE A 126 -7.01 -5.04 -11.51
C PHE A 126 -6.92 -4.34 -12.88
N GLY A 127 -6.12 -4.86 -13.81
CA GLY A 127 -5.81 -4.20 -15.09
C GLY A 127 -5.07 -2.87 -14.86
N SER A 128 -5.84 -1.79 -14.70
CA SER A 128 -5.35 -0.48 -14.27
C SER A 128 -6.26 0.14 -13.22
N VAL A 129 -5.68 0.97 -12.37
CA VAL A 129 -6.43 1.82 -11.44
C VAL A 129 -6.43 3.23 -11.99
N GLU A 130 -7.60 3.87 -12.07
CA GLU A 130 -7.69 5.28 -12.41
C GLU A 130 -8.19 6.09 -11.22
N VAL A 131 -7.49 7.18 -10.91
CA VAL A 131 -7.86 8.08 -9.83
C VAL A 131 -7.93 9.50 -10.36
N PRO A 132 -9.05 10.21 -10.18
CA PRO A 132 -9.16 11.59 -10.63
C PRO A 132 -8.24 12.50 -9.81
N VAL A 133 -7.74 13.53 -10.48
CA VAL A 133 -6.94 14.62 -9.89
C VAL A 133 -7.69 15.93 -10.06
N SER A 134 -8.37 16.09 -11.19
CA SER A 134 -9.31 17.17 -11.46
C SER A 134 -10.39 16.69 -12.43
N LYS A 135 -11.35 17.55 -12.74
CA LYS A 135 -12.39 17.27 -13.75
C LYS A 135 -11.85 16.89 -15.13
N THR A 136 -10.62 17.26 -15.45
CA THR A 136 -10.01 17.01 -16.76
C THR A 136 -8.78 16.11 -16.70
N LYS A 137 -8.30 15.75 -15.50
CA LYS A 137 -7.06 14.99 -15.31
C LYS A 137 -7.25 13.81 -14.39
N LYS A 138 -6.66 12.68 -14.75
CA LYS A 138 -6.63 11.46 -13.94
C LYS A 138 -5.23 10.85 -13.94
N LEU A 139 -4.91 10.12 -12.88
CA LEU A 139 -3.75 9.24 -12.79
C LEU A 139 -4.17 7.82 -13.11
N ILE A 140 -3.37 7.16 -13.93
CA ILE A 140 -3.54 5.74 -14.25
C ILE A 140 -2.37 4.98 -13.66
N PHE A 141 -2.66 4.07 -12.74
CA PHE A 141 -1.70 3.17 -12.11
C PHE A 141 -1.76 1.80 -12.76
N LYS A 142 -0.59 1.24 -13.06
CA LYS A 142 -0.43 -0.10 -13.62
C LYS A 142 0.72 -0.81 -12.91
N SER A 143 0.63 -2.14 -12.79
CA SER A 143 1.79 -2.94 -12.36
C SER A 143 2.84 -2.98 -13.47
N GLY A 144 4.11 -2.99 -13.07
CA GLY A 144 5.27 -3.29 -13.91
C GLY A 144 5.65 -4.78 -13.83
N GLN A 145 6.94 -5.05 -13.67
CA GLN A 145 7.49 -6.40 -13.45
C GLN A 145 7.75 -6.63 -11.95
N SER A 146 6.69 -6.73 -11.16
CA SER A 146 6.81 -7.07 -9.73
C SER A 146 7.32 -8.50 -9.54
N LYS A 147 8.15 -8.71 -8.51
CA LYS A 147 8.59 -10.04 -8.04
C LYS A 147 7.79 -10.38 -6.79
N VAL A 148 6.89 -11.35 -6.92
CA VAL A 148 6.00 -11.79 -5.84
C VAL A 148 6.62 -13.00 -5.13
N PRO A 149 6.95 -12.91 -3.83
CA PRO A 149 7.42 -14.08 -3.07
C PRO A 149 6.32 -15.14 -2.93
N ALA A 150 6.73 -16.38 -2.63
CA ALA A 150 5.79 -17.46 -2.33
C ALA A 150 4.85 -17.09 -1.17
N GLY A 151 3.59 -17.52 -1.26
CA GLY A 151 2.56 -17.21 -0.25
C GLY A 151 1.96 -15.80 -0.34
N PHE A 152 2.45 -14.95 -1.26
CA PHE A 152 1.89 -13.63 -1.53
C PHE A 152 1.20 -13.60 -2.89
N LYS A 153 0.34 -12.59 -3.04
CA LYS A 153 -0.30 -12.19 -4.28
C LYS A 153 -0.10 -10.71 -4.51
N GLU A 154 -0.01 -10.32 -5.77
CA GLU A 154 -0.04 -8.92 -6.14
C GLU A 154 -1.50 -8.44 -6.23
N VAL A 155 -1.77 -7.28 -5.64
CA VAL A 155 -3.07 -6.63 -5.72
C VAL A 155 -2.91 -5.12 -5.84
N PHE A 156 -3.89 -4.50 -6.48
CA PHE A 156 -4.16 -3.08 -6.27
C PHE A 156 -5.38 -2.93 -5.37
N TYR A 157 -5.37 -1.87 -4.58
CA TYR A 157 -6.61 -1.36 -4.02
C TYR A 157 -6.63 0.17 -4.00
N ILE A 158 -7.85 0.70 -4.01
CA ILE A 158 -8.12 2.10 -3.73
C ILE A 158 -8.86 2.23 -2.40
N ARG A 159 -8.50 3.26 -1.64
CA ARG A 159 -9.17 3.63 -0.38
C ARG A 159 -9.76 5.02 -0.48
N ASP A 160 -11.05 5.10 -0.20
CA ASP A 160 -11.85 6.31 -0.16
C ASP A 160 -11.66 7.01 1.20
N GLU A 161 -10.67 7.89 1.28
CA GLU A 161 -10.30 8.59 2.51
C GLU A 161 -11.15 9.83 2.77
N ALA A 162 -11.18 10.26 4.04
CA ALA A 162 -11.83 11.52 4.38
C ALA A 162 -11.23 12.70 3.61
N LYS A 163 -12.10 13.62 3.18
CA LYS A 163 -11.71 14.90 2.58
C LYS A 163 -10.83 15.69 3.54
N THR A 164 -9.85 16.39 2.99
CA THR A 164 -8.93 17.26 3.74
C THR A 164 -9.01 18.70 3.20
N GLU A 165 -8.27 19.62 3.81
CA GLU A 165 -8.14 21.00 3.30
C GLU A 165 -7.56 21.05 1.87
N ARG A 166 -6.81 20.02 1.46
CA ARG A 166 -6.24 19.88 0.11
C ARG A 166 -7.21 19.25 -0.91
N GLY A 167 -8.43 18.96 -0.50
CA GLY A 167 -9.46 18.36 -1.35
C GLY A 167 -9.75 16.90 -1.04
N TYR A 168 -10.33 16.20 -2.02
CA TYR A 168 -10.67 14.78 -1.93
C TYR A 168 -9.39 13.97 -1.91
N ARG A 169 -9.35 12.94 -1.06
CA ARG A 169 -8.16 12.12 -0.89
C ARG A 169 -8.48 10.68 -1.27
N TRP A 170 -7.67 10.14 -2.16
CA TRP A 170 -7.65 8.74 -2.52
C TRP A 170 -6.31 8.16 -2.12
N ILE A 171 -6.29 6.93 -1.62
CA ILE A 171 -5.05 6.20 -1.44
C ILE A 171 -5.04 5.01 -2.38
N VAL A 172 -4.02 4.91 -3.22
CA VAL A 172 -3.76 3.74 -4.05
C VAL A 172 -2.64 2.94 -3.41
N HIS A 173 -2.87 1.66 -3.20
CA HIS A 173 -1.84 0.73 -2.74
C HIS A 173 -1.57 -0.27 -3.86
N HIS A 174 -0.32 -0.35 -4.26
CA HIS A 174 0.21 -1.49 -4.97
C HIS A 174 0.86 -2.41 -3.94
N ARG A 175 0.26 -3.58 -3.70
CA ARG A 175 0.54 -4.39 -2.52
C ARG A 175 0.85 -5.83 -2.90
N LEU A 176 1.87 -6.39 -2.26
CA LEU A 176 2.06 -7.82 -2.15
C LEU A 176 1.40 -8.25 -0.85
N ILE A 177 0.41 -9.12 -0.94
CA ILE A 177 -0.49 -9.45 0.15
C ILE A 177 -0.54 -10.96 0.36
N VAL A 178 -0.49 -11.42 1.60
CA VAL A 178 -0.55 -12.86 1.88
C VAL A 178 -1.83 -13.50 1.36
N ASP A 179 -1.72 -14.65 0.68
CA ASP A 179 -2.84 -15.48 0.26
C ASP A 179 -3.43 -16.19 1.49
N PRO A 180 -4.71 -15.95 1.85
CA PRO A 180 -5.36 -16.64 2.98
C PRO A 180 -5.41 -18.17 2.87
N LYS A 181 -5.15 -18.74 1.68
CA LYS A 181 -5.07 -20.20 1.47
C LYS A 181 -3.71 -20.79 1.85
N GLU A 182 -2.66 -19.99 1.76
CA GLU A 182 -1.26 -20.42 1.92
C GLU A 182 -0.66 -19.99 3.27
N CYS A 183 -1.48 -19.49 4.19
CA CYS A 183 -1.01 -18.86 5.42
C CYS A 183 -1.73 -19.32 6.68
N GLN A 184 -1.10 -19.05 7.82
CA GLN A 184 -1.77 -19.11 9.12
C GLN A 184 -2.56 -17.83 9.33
N LEU A 185 -3.85 -17.97 9.62
CA LEU A 185 -4.67 -16.83 10.00
C LEU A 185 -4.46 -16.52 11.49
N VAL A 186 -4.29 -15.24 11.79
CA VAL A 186 -4.15 -14.71 13.13
C VAL A 186 -5.30 -13.73 13.38
N LEU A 187 -6.12 -14.01 14.39
CA LEU A 187 -7.14 -13.08 14.85
C LEU A 187 -6.48 -12.05 15.77
N ARG A 188 -6.62 -10.77 15.44
CA ARG A 188 -6.05 -9.64 16.19
C ARG A 188 -7.13 -8.69 16.67
N CYS A 189 -6.85 -8.05 17.80
CA CYS A 189 -7.56 -6.87 18.26
C CYS A 189 -7.02 -5.64 17.53
N CYS A 190 -7.95 -4.79 17.13
CA CYS A 190 -7.71 -3.59 16.33
C CYS A 190 -7.90 -2.29 17.12
N ASN A 191 -8.26 -2.39 18.40
CA ASN A 191 -8.35 -1.24 19.27
C ASN A 191 -6.93 -0.74 19.61
N PRO A 192 -6.60 0.55 19.41
CA PRO A 192 -5.26 1.09 19.69
C PRO A 192 -4.74 0.82 21.10
N ARG A 193 -5.62 0.63 22.10
CA ARG A 193 -5.22 0.34 23.48
C ARG A 193 -4.81 -1.12 23.71
N LEU A 194 -5.22 -2.03 22.83
CA LEU A 194 -5.07 -3.48 22.96
C LEU A 194 -4.66 -4.10 21.62
N GLU A 195 -3.94 -3.35 20.79
CA GLU A 195 -3.62 -3.78 19.43
C GLU A 195 -2.70 -5.01 19.44
N GLY A 196 -3.01 -5.99 18.60
CA GLY A 196 -2.17 -7.17 18.39
C GLY A 196 -2.94 -8.48 18.39
N ALA A 197 -2.22 -9.58 18.24
CA ALA A 197 -2.81 -10.91 18.21
C ALA A 197 -3.58 -11.23 19.51
N LEU A 198 -4.76 -11.84 19.39
CA LEU A 198 -5.53 -12.23 20.57
C LEU A 198 -4.80 -13.32 21.39
N PRO A 199 -4.96 -13.32 22.73
CA PRO A 199 -4.58 -14.45 23.55
C PRO A 199 -5.20 -15.74 23.00
N PHE A 200 -4.46 -16.84 23.06
CA PHE A 200 -4.91 -18.16 22.59
C PHE A 200 -5.36 -18.23 21.12
N GLN A 201 -4.91 -17.31 20.25
CA GLN A 201 -5.28 -17.32 18.82
C GLN A 201 -5.01 -18.66 18.11
N LYS A 202 -4.05 -19.46 18.60
CA LYS A 202 -3.75 -20.81 18.10
C LYS A 202 -4.87 -21.82 18.34
N MET A 203 -5.70 -21.62 19.36
CA MET A 203 -6.86 -22.48 19.69
C MET A 203 -8.11 -22.12 18.87
N ILE A 204 -8.14 -20.92 18.28
CA ILE A 204 -9.28 -20.45 17.50
C ILE A 204 -9.27 -21.17 16.13
N PRO A 205 -10.34 -21.88 15.74
CA PRO A 205 -10.38 -22.60 14.48
C PRO A 205 -10.24 -21.68 13.25
N ASN A 206 -9.54 -22.15 12.21
CA ASN A 206 -9.32 -21.36 11.00
C ASN A 206 -10.62 -20.97 10.27
N TRP A 207 -11.66 -21.81 10.30
CA TRP A 207 -12.97 -21.48 9.70
C TRP A 207 -13.59 -20.23 10.37
N PHE A 208 -13.43 -20.07 11.69
CA PHE A 208 -13.90 -18.90 12.41
C PHE A 208 -13.06 -17.67 12.05
N LYS A 209 -11.73 -17.82 12.00
CA LYS A 209 -10.84 -16.73 11.58
C LYS A 209 -11.16 -16.23 10.18
N ARG A 210 -11.51 -17.13 9.24
CA ARG A 210 -11.89 -16.76 7.86
C ARG A 210 -13.09 -15.80 7.80
N ILE A 211 -14.04 -15.90 8.73
CA ILE A 211 -15.19 -14.97 8.81
C ILE A 211 -14.70 -13.53 9.07
N PHE A 212 -13.65 -13.37 9.88
CA PHE A 212 -13.09 -12.07 10.25
C PHE A 212 -11.96 -11.61 9.32
N PHE A 213 -11.64 -12.37 8.28
CA PHE A 213 -10.51 -12.06 7.41
C PHE A 213 -10.69 -10.71 6.74
N ARG A 214 -9.84 -9.76 7.13
CA ARG A 214 -9.84 -8.37 6.63
C ARG A 214 -11.21 -7.71 6.64
N ILE A 215 -12.07 -8.06 7.60
CA ILE A 215 -13.43 -7.53 7.68
C ILE A 215 -13.47 -6.00 7.81
N ARG A 216 -12.43 -5.42 8.42
CA ARG A 216 -12.25 -3.96 8.54
C ARG A 216 -11.91 -3.28 7.22
N GLU A 217 -11.13 -3.94 6.37
CA GLU A 217 -10.78 -3.43 5.05
C GLU A 217 -12.01 -3.49 4.12
N ALA A 218 -12.78 -4.58 4.21
CA ALA A 218 -13.86 -4.86 3.26
C ALA A 218 -15.24 -4.27 3.62
N ARG A 219 -15.61 -4.19 4.90
CA ARG A 219 -17.01 -3.90 5.30
C ARG A 219 -17.16 -3.01 6.52
N TYR A 220 -16.40 -3.27 7.59
CA TYR A 220 -16.63 -2.64 8.89
C TYR A 220 -15.33 -2.01 9.43
N PRO A 221 -14.92 -0.82 8.96
CA PRO A 221 -13.65 -0.18 9.33
C PRO A 221 -13.41 -0.04 10.84
N ASN A 222 -14.48 0.08 11.61
CA ASN A 222 -14.44 0.28 13.06
C ASN A 222 -14.66 -1.02 13.86
N PHE A 223 -14.76 -2.18 13.21
CA PHE A 223 -14.96 -3.44 13.91
C PHE A 223 -13.71 -3.78 14.76
N PRO A 224 -13.87 -4.21 16.02
CA PRO A 224 -12.75 -4.29 16.97
C PRO A 224 -11.78 -5.45 16.73
N PHE A 225 -12.16 -6.41 15.88
CA PHE A 225 -11.33 -7.58 15.55
C PHE A 225 -11.17 -7.72 14.05
N MET A 226 -10.05 -8.28 13.61
CA MET A 226 -9.92 -8.79 12.24
C MET A 226 -8.96 -9.95 12.25
N SER A 227 -9.09 -10.86 11.30
CA SER A 227 -8.02 -11.79 11.03
C SER A 227 -7.17 -11.31 9.86
N VAL A 228 -5.87 -11.56 9.97
CA VAL A 228 -4.85 -11.34 8.93
C VAL A 228 -4.11 -12.64 8.70
N GLY A 229 -3.52 -12.82 7.52
CA GLY A 229 -2.64 -13.94 7.24
C GLY A 229 -1.19 -13.55 7.49
N GLU A 230 -0.41 -14.37 8.19
CA GLU A 230 1.04 -14.22 8.23
C GLU A 230 1.72 -15.31 7.40
N TYR A 231 2.68 -14.90 6.58
CA TYR A 231 3.58 -15.78 5.88
C TYR A 231 5.02 -15.51 6.35
N ILE A 232 5.83 -16.58 6.42
CA ILE A 232 7.23 -16.50 6.82
C ILE A 232 8.07 -16.31 5.55
N LEU A 233 8.57 -15.10 5.32
CA LEU A 233 9.64 -14.89 4.35
C LEU A 233 10.93 -15.46 4.90
N GLN A 234 11.64 -16.21 4.08
CA GLN A 234 12.94 -16.79 4.40
C GLN A 234 14.04 -15.73 4.26
N LYS A 235 15.20 -16.02 4.84
CA LYS A 235 16.38 -15.16 4.69
C LYS A 235 16.75 -15.03 3.21
N HIS A 236 17.00 -13.81 2.75
CA HIS A 236 17.30 -13.43 1.36
C HIS A 236 16.13 -13.62 0.38
N ASP A 237 14.92 -13.87 0.87
CA ASP A 237 13.73 -13.67 0.03
C ASP A 237 13.60 -12.18 -0.28
N ASN A 238 13.50 -11.88 -1.58
CA ASN A 238 13.28 -10.53 -2.08
C ASN A 238 11.90 -10.40 -2.72
N ALA A 239 11.27 -9.28 -2.43
CA ALA A 239 10.01 -8.87 -3.02
C ALA A 239 10.20 -7.55 -3.75
N VAL A 240 9.64 -7.44 -4.95
CA VAL A 240 9.75 -6.21 -5.76
C VAL A 240 8.35 -5.76 -6.14
N ILE A 241 8.06 -4.48 -5.93
CA ILE A 241 6.83 -3.83 -6.36
C ILE A 241 7.18 -2.76 -7.37
N GLU A 242 6.75 -2.95 -8.62
CA GLU A 242 6.95 -1.97 -9.68
C GLU A 242 5.63 -1.32 -10.05
N THR A 243 5.55 0.00 -9.94
CA THR A 243 4.33 0.75 -10.24
C THR A 243 4.61 1.79 -11.29
N MET A 244 3.84 1.75 -12.37
CA MET A 244 3.80 2.82 -13.35
C MET A 244 2.60 3.73 -13.09
N VAL A 245 2.82 5.04 -13.09
CA VAL A 245 1.79 6.07 -12.95
C VAL A 245 1.84 6.98 -14.17
N GLU A 246 0.71 7.16 -14.84
CA GLU A 246 0.59 8.04 -16.02
C GLU A 246 -0.44 9.13 -15.74
N ILE A 247 -0.17 10.38 -16.15
CA ILE A 247 -1.22 11.41 -16.19
C ILE A 247 -1.93 11.37 -17.54
N HIS A 248 -3.25 11.40 -17.49
CA HIS A 248 -4.11 11.48 -18.68
C HIS A 248 -5.02 12.69 -18.57
N GLY A 249 -5.23 13.36 -19.70
CA GLY A 249 -6.07 14.56 -19.80
C GLY A 249 -5.28 15.87 -19.94
N ARG A 250 -5.97 16.96 -20.29
CA ARG A 250 -5.40 18.30 -20.49
C ARG A 250 -5.95 19.29 -19.47
#